data_AF-A0A0J7ZFZ8-F1
#
_entry.id   AF-A0A0J7ZFZ8-F1
#
_cell.length_a   1.000
_cell.length_b   1.000
_cell.length_c   1.000
_cell.angle_alpha   90.00
_cell.angle_beta   90.00
_cell.angle_gamma   90.00
#
_symmetry.space_group_name_H-M   'P 1'
#
loop_
_entity.id
_entity.type
_entity.pdbx_description
1 polymer ?
#
loop_
_entity_poly.entity_id
_entity_poly.type
_entity_poly.pdbx_seq_one_letter_code
_entity_poly.pdbx_strand_id
1 'polypeptide(L)'
;MHTYEPTDLDDMTLEEALDAVRAHLLAHPTPATADSVFTVLRHIDLLCHLTARAAGDAQFGLAYDQASAAEQARVEPLSRAAAHLGRATAHYTLILAPAIALSRVGAQTTLQKQLDSIDIHVYFHDALRALSDARTCLTVPHLPSGQAIPAPPPSSQQANRLR
;
A
#
# COMPACT_ATOMS: atom_id res chain seq x y z
N MET A 1 -10.14 14.68 18.42
CA MET A 1 -9.96 13.84 17.22
C MET A 1 -8.46 13.79 16.98
N HIS A 2 -7.83 12.61 17.01
CA HIS A 2 -6.37 12.50 16.96
C HIS A 2 -5.86 12.62 15.52
N THR A 3 -4.94 13.55 15.31
CA THR A 3 -4.10 13.61 14.12
C THR A 3 -2.85 12.80 14.43
N TYR A 4 -2.55 11.78 13.61
CA TYR A 4 -1.34 10.99 13.79
C TYR A 4 -0.15 11.74 13.23
N GLU A 5 0.97 11.72 13.94
CA GLU A 5 2.34 12.02 13.47
C GLU A 5 3.10 10.72 13.16
N PRO A 6 4.14 10.71 12.31
CA PRO A 6 4.85 9.47 11.96
C PRO A 6 5.43 8.78 13.20
N THR A 7 5.92 9.57 14.16
CA THR A 7 6.46 9.09 15.44
C THR A 7 5.43 8.36 16.29
N ASP A 8 4.13 8.70 16.17
CA ASP A 8 3.07 8.01 16.90
C ASP A 8 2.89 6.56 16.43
N LEU A 9 3.39 6.24 15.23
CA LEU A 9 3.33 4.91 14.65
C LEU A 9 4.48 4.00 15.09
N ASP A 10 5.58 4.56 15.60
CA ASP A 10 6.81 3.81 15.89
C ASP A 10 6.61 2.83 17.07
N ASP A 11 5.76 3.21 18.03
CA ASP A 11 5.41 2.38 19.19
C ASP A 11 4.41 1.26 18.87
N MET A 12 3.81 1.29 17.67
CA MET A 12 2.83 0.28 17.22
C MET A 12 3.54 -0.86 16.47
N THR A 13 2.94 -2.05 16.43
CA THR A 13 3.31 -3.05 15.41
C THR A 13 3.02 -2.49 14.00
N LEU A 14 3.68 -3.02 12.97
CA LEU A 14 3.45 -2.56 11.59
C LEU A 14 1.98 -2.77 11.17
N GLU A 15 1.38 -3.86 11.63
CA GLU A 15 -0.04 -4.18 11.44
C GLU A 15 -0.96 -3.12 12.07
N GLU A 16 -0.72 -2.75 13.33
CA GLU A 16 -1.49 -1.72 14.04
C GLU A 16 -1.29 -0.34 13.42
N ALA A 17 -0.04 0.00 13.07
CA ALA A 17 0.28 1.26 12.41
C ALA A 17 -0.42 1.40 11.05
N LEU A 18 -0.47 0.32 10.27
CA LEU A 18 -1.21 0.28 9.00
C LEU A 18 -2.71 0.47 9.23
N ASP A 19 -3.30 -0.25 10.19
CA ASP A 19 -4.72 -0.13 10.51
C ASP A 19 -5.06 1.29 11.01
N ALA A 20 -4.18 1.90 11.81
CA ALA A 20 -4.32 3.28 12.29
C ALA A 20 -4.25 4.31 11.14
N VAL A 21 -3.27 4.19 10.24
CA VAL A 21 -3.16 5.07 9.07
C VAL A 21 -4.37 4.91 8.15
N ARG A 22 -4.82 3.67 7.89
CA ARG A 22 -6.02 3.43 7.09
C ARG A 22 -7.27 4.07 7.72
N ALA A 23 -7.45 3.93 9.03
CA ALA A 23 -8.54 4.58 9.75
C ALA A 23 -8.43 6.11 9.69
N HIS A 24 -7.22 6.66 9.80
CA HIS A 24 -6.95 8.09 9.69
C HIS A 24 -7.32 8.64 8.30
N LEU A 25 -6.91 7.97 7.23
CA LEU A 25 -7.24 8.33 5.84
C LEU A 25 -8.76 8.32 5.59
N LEU A 26 -9.48 7.36 6.17
CA LEU A 26 -10.93 7.26 6.07
C LEU A 26 -11.65 8.35 6.87
N ALA A 27 -11.12 8.73 8.03
CA ALA A 27 -11.69 9.77 8.89
C ALA A 27 -11.42 11.19 8.37
N HIS A 28 -10.38 11.38 7.56
CA HIS A 28 -9.96 12.67 7.02
C HIS A 28 -9.86 12.64 5.49
N PRO A 29 -10.95 12.33 4.77
CA PRO A 29 -10.91 12.28 3.31
C PRO A 29 -10.47 13.64 2.74
N THR A 30 -9.62 13.64 1.71
CA THR A 30 -9.14 14.85 1.05
C THR A 30 -10.34 15.67 0.54
N PRO A 31 -10.70 16.79 1.18
CA PRO A 31 -11.82 17.60 0.72
C PRO A 31 -11.38 18.42 -0.49
N ALA A 32 -12.33 18.88 -1.32
CA ALA A 32 -12.04 19.85 -2.39
C ALA A 32 -11.93 21.30 -1.82
N THR A 33 -11.14 21.49 -0.75
CA THR A 33 -10.98 22.77 -0.05
C THR A 33 -9.53 23.26 -0.12
N ALA A 34 -9.28 24.49 0.35
CA ALA A 34 -7.93 25.08 0.40
C ALA A 34 -6.94 24.24 1.23
N ASP A 35 -7.41 23.51 2.25
CA ASP A 35 -6.59 22.68 3.12
C ASP A 35 -6.25 21.31 2.52
N SER A 36 -6.80 20.98 1.35
CA SER A 36 -6.65 19.69 0.67
C SER A 36 -5.18 19.31 0.44
N VAL A 37 -4.35 20.27 0.04
CA VAL A 37 -2.93 20.04 -0.25
C VAL A 37 -2.18 19.64 1.03
N PHE A 38 -2.48 20.29 2.15
CA PHE A 38 -1.85 19.96 3.43
C PHE A 38 -2.22 18.54 3.88
N THR A 39 -3.51 18.19 3.82
CA THR A 39 -3.99 16.84 4.14
C THR A 39 -3.34 15.77 3.25
N VAL A 40 -3.23 16.03 1.94
CA VAL A 40 -2.59 15.09 1.00
C VAL A 40 -1.12 14.89 1.32
N LEU A 41 -0.37 15.96 1.59
CA LEU A 41 1.04 15.86 1.97
C LEU A 41 1.23 15.12 3.29
N ARG A 42 0.37 15.37 4.29
CA ARG A 42 0.38 14.65 5.57
C ARG A 42 0.16 13.15 5.37
N HIS A 43 -0.80 12.77 4.53
CA HIS A 43 -1.05 11.35 4.23
C HIS A 43 0.10 10.72 3.45
N ILE A 44 0.72 11.42 2.51
CA ILE A 44 1.92 10.93 1.80
C ILE A 44 3.04 10.68 2.80
N ASP A 45 3.28 11.57 3.74
CA ASP A 45 4.31 11.43 4.76
C ASP A 45 4.08 10.17 5.63
N LEU A 46 2.86 9.96 6.12
CA LEU A 46 2.47 8.74 6.86
C LEU A 46 2.70 7.46 6.03
N LEU A 47 2.34 7.46 4.75
CA LEU A 47 2.50 6.31 3.86
C LEU A 47 3.97 6.03 3.54
N CYS A 48 4.77 7.07 3.32
CA CYS A 48 6.23 6.99 3.16
C CYS A 48 6.88 6.38 4.40
N HIS A 49 6.48 6.83 5.59
CA HIS A 49 6.98 6.31 6.86
C HIS A 49 6.73 4.80 6.99
N LEU A 50 5.49 4.35 6.76
CA LEU A 50 5.15 2.92 6.79
C LEU A 50 5.94 2.12 5.75
N THR A 51 6.12 2.66 4.54
CA THR A 51 6.87 2.01 3.48
C THR A 51 8.33 1.81 3.87
N ALA A 52 8.97 2.87 4.38
CA ALA A 52 10.36 2.84 4.82
C ALA A 52 10.56 1.86 5.99
N ARG A 53 9.63 1.87 6.96
CA ARG A 53 9.63 0.93 8.07
C ARG A 53 9.53 -0.52 7.61
N ALA A 54 8.54 -0.85 6.78
CA ALA A 54 8.35 -2.21 6.27
C ALA A 54 9.56 -2.71 5.47
N ALA A 55 10.15 -1.86 4.63
CA ALA A 55 11.36 -2.18 3.87
C ALA A 55 12.58 -2.36 4.79
N GLY A 56 12.71 -1.51 5.82
CA GLY A 56 13.76 -1.59 6.83
C GLY A 56 13.69 -2.89 7.62
N ASP A 57 12.50 -3.25 8.12
CA ASP A 57 12.27 -4.49 8.88
C ASP A 57 12.56 -5.73 8.01
N ALA A 58 12.17 -5.72 6.73
CA ALA A 58 12.51 -6.78 5.78
C ALA A 58 14.02 -6.90 5.58
N GLN A 59 14.71 -5.77 5.41
CA GLN A 59 16.15 -5.74 5.20
C GLN A 59 16.91 -6.21 6.44
N PHE A 60 16.43 -5.88 7.64
CA PHE A 60 17.02 -6.37 8.89
C PHE A 60 17.01 -7.91 8.95
N GLY A 61 15.88 -8.53 8.61
CA GLY A 61 15.76 -10.00 8.57
C GLY A 61 16.65 -10.68 7.51
N LEU A 62 17.06 -9.96 6.46
CA LEU A 62 17.96 -10.45 5.41
C LEU A 62 19.45 -10.25 5.74
N ALA A 63 19.81 -9.06 6.22
CA ALA A 63 21.19 -8.62 6.31
C ALA A 63 21.85 -8.93 7.66
N TYR A 64 21.07 -9.32 8.67
CA TYR A 64 21.58 -9.57 10.01
C TYR A 64 21.83 -11.06 10.23
N ASP A 65 23.10 -11.46 10.31
CA ASP A 65 23.52 -12.86 10.49
C ASP A 65 22.96 -13.54 11.74
N GLN A 66 22.50 -12.76 12.73
CA GLN A 66 21.89 -13.25 13.96
C GLN A 66 20.36 -13.16 13.97
N ALA A 67 19.72 -12.83 12.84
CA ALA A 67 18.27 -12.83 12.74
C ALA A 67 17.72 -14.22 13.09
N SER A 68 16.72 -14.26 13.95
CA SER A 68 15.99 -15.46 14.31
C SER A 68 15.23 -16.03 13.11
N ALA A 69 14.90 -17.32 13.17
CA ALA A 69 14.09 -17.98 12.13
C ALA A 69 12.72 -17.31 11.95
N ALA A 70 12.16 -16.71 13.02
CA ALA A 70 10.92 -15.96 12.95
C ALA A 70 11.10 -14.65 12.18
N GLU A 71 12.19 -13.92 12.40
CA GLU A 71 12.50 -12.68 11.66
C GLU A 71 12.75 -12.98 10.17
N GLN A 72 13.49 -14.04 9.86
CA GLN A 72 13.71 -14.50 8.48
C GLN A 72 12.39 -14.89 7.79
N ALA A 73 11.48 -15.57 8.49
CA ALA A 73 10.17 -15.95 7.95
C ALA A 73 9.27 -14.74 7.63
N ARG A 74 9.53 -13.57 8.23
CA ARG A 74 8.77 -12.34 7.98
C ARG A 74 9.28 -11.52 6.79
N VAL A 75 10.49 -11.80 6.28
CA VAL A 75 11.10 -11.03 5.19
C VAL A 75 10.20 -10.92 3.96
N GLU A 76 9.68 -12.05 3.47
CA GLU A 76 8.85 -12.08 2.26
C GLU A 76 7.50 -11.34 2.47
N PRO A 77 6.72 -11.63 3.54
CA PRO A 77 5.54 -10.82 3.91
C PRO A 77 5.82 -9.32 4.00
N LEU A 78 6.90 -8.91 4.67
CA LEU A 78 7.27 -7.51 4.85
C LEU A 78 7.67 -6.85 3.53
N SER A 79 8.43 -7.55 2.68
CA SER A 79 8.84 -7.06 1.36
C SER A 79 7.63 -6.82 0.45
N ARG A 80 6.69 -7.76 0.44
CA ARG A 80 5.43 -7.62 -0.31
C ARG A 80 4.56 -6.51 0.24
N ALA A 81 4.43 -6.43 1.56
CA ALA A 81 3.71 -5.33 2.20
C ALA A 81 4.33 -3.97 1.84
N ALA A 82 5.66 -3.83 1.90
CA ALA A 82 6.37 -2.62 1.49
C ALA A 82 6.09 -2.24 0.03
N ALA A 83 6.03 -3.21 -0.88
CA ALA A 83 5.68 -2.95 -2.29
C ALA A 83 4.25 -2.40 -2.44
N HIS A 84 3.28 -2.95 -1.70
CA HIS A 84 1.90 -2.45 -1.70
C HIS A 84 1.78 -1.08 -1.00
N LEU A 85 2.52 -0.84 0.08
CA LEU A 85 2.59 0.47 0.74
C LEU A 85 3.17 1.54 -0.20
N GLY A 86 4.26 1.23 -0.91
CA GLY A 86 4.81 2.12 -1.94
C GLY A 86 3.81 2.42 -3.07
N ARG A 87 2.99 1.44 -3.46
CA ARG A 87 1.89 1.64 -4.42
C ARG A 87 0.81 2.57 -3.86
N ALA A 88 0.45 2.43 -2.58
CA ALA A 88 -0.48 3.34 -1.92
C ALA A 88 0.05 4.78 -1.92
N THR A 89 1.33 4.99 -1.59
CA THR A 89 2.02 6.29 -1.66
C THR A 89 1.96 6.88 -3.07
N ALA A 90 2.22 6.08 -4.10
CA ALA A 90 2.15 6.51 -5.49
C ALA A 90 0.75 7.00 -5.88
N HIS A 91 -0.31 6.23 -5.54
CA HIS A 91 -1.68 6.66 -5.78
C HIS A 91 -2.01 7.96 -5.02
N TYR A 92 -1.60 8.08 -3.76
CA TYR A 92 -1.83 9.31 -3.00
C TYR A 92 -1.06 10.52 -3.57
N THR A 93 0.09 10.30 -4.18
CA THR A 93 0.87 11.34 -4.85
C THR A 93 0.15 11.88 -6.09
N LEU A 94 -0.58 11.02 -6.81
CA LEU A 94 -1.40 11.45 -7.96
C LEU A 94 -2.55 12.40 -7.57
N ILE A 95 -2.96 12.41 -6.29
CA ILE A 95 -3.98 13.32 -5.75
C ILE A 95 -3.45 14.77 -5.67
N LEU A 96 -2.13 14.99 -5.59
CA LEU A 96 -1.56 16.33 -5.41
C LEU A 96 -1.93 17.30 -6.53
N ALA A 97 -1.83 16.88 -7.79
CA ALA A 97 -2.13 17.73 -8.92
C ALA A 97 -3.59 18.25 -8.91
N PRO A 98 -4.63 17.38 -8.83
CA PRO A 98 -6.01 17.85 -8.73
C PRO A 98 -6.28 18.61 -7.42
N ALA A 99 -5.67 18.24 -6.29
CA ALA A 99 -5.82 19.00 -5.04
C ALA A 99 -5.28 20.44 -5.17
N ILE A 100 -4.09 20.62 -5.75
CA ILE A 100 -3.53 21.96 -6.04
C ILE A 100 -4.46 22.72 -6.99
N ALA A 101 -4.99 22.07 -8.01
CA ALA A 101 -5.84 22.70 -9.00
C ALA A 101 -7.16 23.20 -8.36
N LEU A 102 -7.78 22.39 -7.49
CA LEU A 102 -8.98 22.74 -6.73
C LEU A 102 -8.73 23.82 -5.66
N SER A 103 -7.52 23.90 -5.10
CA SER A 103 -7.16 24.93 -4.10
C SER A 103 -7.08 26.35 -4.68
N ARG A 104 -6.97 26.50 -6.00
CA ARG A 104 -6.82 27.80 -6.67
C ARG A 104 -8.19 28.45 -6.95
N VAL A 105 -8.49 29.53 -6.24
CA VAL A 105 -9.71 30.32 -6.42
C VAL A 105 -9.76 30.92 -7.84
N GLY A 106 -10.87 30.72 -8.55
CA GLY A 106 -11.14 31.31 -9.87
C GLY A 106 -10.39 30.69 -11.05
N ALA A 107 -9.57 29.66 -10.84
CA ALA A 107 -8.73 29.07 -11.89
C ALA A 107 -9.46 28.06 -12.80
N GLN A 108 -10.67 27.62 -12.43
CA GLN A 108 -11.29 26.45 -13.06
C GLN A 108 -12.79 26.63 -13.36
N THR A 109 -13.19 26.04 -14.49
CA THR A 109 -14.60 25.84 -14.85
C THR A 109 -15.25 24.77 -13.96
N THR A 110 -16.58 24.76 -13.87
CA THR A 110 -17.32 23.75 -13.11
C THR A 110 -17.01 22.32 -13.58
N LEU A 111 -16.82 22.10 -14.89
CA LEU A 111 -16.49 20.79 -15.43
C LEU A 111 -15.10 20.31 -14.97
N GLN A 112 -14.08 21.18 -15.01
CA GLN A 112 -12.74 20.82 -14.57
C GLN A 112 -12.72 20.44 -13.08
N LYS A 113 -13.45 21.18 -12.24
CA LYS A 113 -13.58 20.86 -10.82
C LYS A 113 -14.19 19.47 -10.59
N GLN A 114 -15.16 19.06 -11.42
CA GLN A 114 -15.76 17.73 -11.32
C GLN A 114 -14.80 16.63 -11.74
N LEU A 115 -14.04 16.82 -12.82
CA LEU A 115 -13.02 15.87 -13.26
C LEU A 115 -11.93 15.68 -12.19
N ASP A 116 -11.41 16.78 -11.66
CA ASP A 116 -10.39 16.72 -10.60
C ASP A 116 -10.93 16.02 -9.34
N SER A 117 -12.19 16.24 -8.98
CA SER A 117 -12.82 15.53 -7.86
C SER A 117 -12.98 14.02 -8.12
N ILE A 118 -13.28 13.62 -9.37
CA ILE A 118 -13.35 12.20 -9.75
C ILE A 118 -11.98 11.56 -9.64
N ASP A 119 -10.93 12.22 -10.16
CA ASP A 119 -9.56 11.72 -10.09
C ASP A 119 -9.11 11.52 -8.64
N ILE A 120 -9.40 12.49 -7.75
CA ILE A 120 -9.14 12.36 -6.31
C ILE A 120 -9.80 11.11 -5.73
N HIS A 121 -11.09 10.87 -6.05
CA HIS A 121 -11.81 9.70 -5.54
C HIS A 121 -11.23 8.38 -6.05
N VAL A 122 -10.87 8.30 -7.34
CA VAL A 122 -10.27 7.10 -7.93
C VAL A 122 -8.95 6.78 -7.25
N TYR A 123 -8.03 7.74 -7.17
CA TYR A 123 -6.72 7.53 -6.57
C TYR A 123 -6.79 7.25 -5.06
N PHE A 124 -7.71 7.88 -4.34
CA PHE A 124 -7.95 7.59 -2.93
C PHE A 124 -8.41 6.13 -2.73
N HIS A 125 -9.36 5.67 -3.55
CA HIS A 125 -9.83 4.30 -3.49
C HIS A 125 -8.71 3.30 -3.81
N ASP A 126 -7.90 3.56 -4.84
CA ASP A 126 -6.78 2.69 -5.21
C ASP A 126 -5.70 2.64 -4.11
N ALA A 127 -5.44 3.76 -3.43
CA ALA A 127 -4.57 3.76 -2.26
C ALA A 127 -5.12 2.89 -1.12
N LEU A 128 -6.42 3.00 -0.81
CA LEU A 128 -7.06 2.15 0.22
C LEU A 128 -7.05 0.66 -0.14
N ARG A 129 -7.20 0.32 -1.42
CA ARG A 129 -7.05 -1.05 -1.91
C ARG A 129 -5.63 -1.55 -1.67
N ALA A 130 -4.62 -0.77 -2.07
CA ALA A 130 -3.22 -1.13 -1.86
C ALA A 130 -2.87 -1.31 -0.37
N LEU A 131 -3.41 -0.48 0.52
CA LEU A 131 -3.27 -0.66 1.98
C LEU A 131 -3.90 -1.98 2.46
N SER A 132 -5.05 -2.36 1.92
CA SER A 132 -5.71 -3.63 2.26
C SER A 132 -4.91 -4.84 1.78
N ASP A 133 -4.28 -4.75 0.60
CA ASP A 133 -3.39 -5.78 0.08
C ASP A 133 -2.12 -5.90 0.93
N ALA A 134 -1.54 -4.78 1.36
CA ALA A 134 -0.41 -4.74 2.29
C ALA A 134 -0.76 -5.44 3.61
N ARG A 135 -1.93 -5.13 4.19
CA ARG A 135 -2.43 -5.77 5.41
C ARG A 135 -2.56 -7.28 5.23
N THR A 136 -3.10 -7.73 4.09
CA THR A 136 -3.27 -9.13 3.76
C THR A 136 -1.94 -9.87 3.71
N CYS A 137 -0.90 -9.24 3.15
CA CYS A 137 0.45 -9.80 3.11
C CYS A 137 1.02 -10.04 4.53
N LEU A 138 0.70 -9.17 5.49
CA LEU A 138 1.16 -9.30 6.88
C LEU A 138 0.39 -10.35 7.69
N THR A 139 -0.91 -10.55 7.40
CA THR A 139 -1.77 -11.43 8.22
C THR A 139 -1.90 -12.85 7.72
N VAL A 140 -1.85 -13.06 6.40
CA VAL A 140 -2.12 -14.37 5.82
C VAL A 140 -0.82 -15.17 5.83
N PRO A 141 -0.74 -16.30 6.55
CA PRO A 141 0.43 -17.15 6.50
C PRO A 141 0.68 -17.59 5.06
N HIS A 142 1.81 -17.17 4.48
CA HIS A 142 2.18 -17.64 3.15
C HIS A 142 2.80 -19.02 3.27
N LEU A 143 2.21 -20.01 2.61
CA LEU A 143 2.87 -21.30 2.42
C LEU A 143 4.16 -21.05 1.62
N PRO A 144 5.32 -21.52 2.09
CA PRO A 144 6.58 -21.29 1.39
C PRO A 144 6.46 -21.83 -0.03
N SER A 145 6.78 -21.01 -1.02
CA SER A 145 6.61 -21.29 -2.45
C SER A 145 7.50 -22.45 -2.98
N GLY A 146 8.15 -23.21 -2.09
CA GLY A 146 8.98 -24.38 -2.40
C GLY A 146 8.24 -25.72 -2.43
N GLN A 147 6.93 -25.77 -2.16
CA GLN A 147 6.11 -26.99 -2.27
C GLN A 147 5.15 -26.94 -3.47
N ALA A 148 5.62 -26.41 -4.62
CA ALA A 148 4.95 -26.68 -5.88
C ALA A 148 5.00 -28.19 -6.13
N ILE A 149 3.87 -28.87 -5.97
CA ILE A 149 3.68 -30.28 -6.33
C ILE A 149 4.16 -30.41 -7.80
N PRO A 150 5.04 -31.37 -8.13
CA PRO A 150 5.48 -31.57 -9.50
C PRO A 150 4.25 -31.72 -10.40
N ALA A 151 4.19 -30.93 -11.47
CA ALA A 151 3.12 -31.06 -12.45
C ALA A 151 3.10 -32.52 -12.97
N PRO A 152 1.93 -33.17 -13.04
CA PRO A 152 1.86 -34.52 -13.58
C PRO A 152 2.37 -34.51 -15.03
N PRO A 153 3.12 -35.55 -15.44
CA PRO A 153 3.69 -35.59 -16.79
C PRO A 153 2.57 -35.54 -17.83
N PRO A 154 2.82 -34.91 -19.00
CA PRO A 154 1.83 -34.82 -20.05
C PRO A 154 1.39 -36.22 -20.48
N SER A 155 0.08 -36.45 -20.49
CA SER A 155 -0.55 -37.69 -20.90
C SER A 155 -0.09 -38.06 -22.32
N SER A 156 0.60 -39.19 -22.45
CA SER A 156 0.98 -39.77 -23.73
C SER A 156 -0.25 -40.26 -24.49
N GLN A 157 -0.97 -39.33 -25.10
CA GLN A 157 -2.10 -39.59 -25.99
C GLN A 157 -1.61 -39.57 -27.44
N GLN A 158 -0.66 -40.45 -27.78
CA GLN A 158 -0.15 -40.54 -29.15
C GLN A 158 0.41 -41.92 -29.49
N ALA A 159 -0.39 -42.97 -29.34
CA ALA A 159 -0.11 -44.27 -29.95
C ALA A 159 -1.39 -45.11 -30.03
N ASN A 160 -2.34 -44.76 -30.92
CA ASN A 160 -3.32 -45.71 -31.45
C ASN A 160 -4.18 -45.11 -32.58
N ARG A 161 -3.54 -44.52 -33.59
CA ARG A 161 -4.14 -44.39 -34.92
C ARG A 161 -3.07 -44.68 -35.95
N LEU A 162 -2.98 -45.95 -36.34
CA LEU A 162 -2.54 -46.46 -37.64
C LEU A 162 -2.48 -47.99 -37.56
N ARG A 163 -3.64 -48.63 -37.72
CA ARG A 163 -3.80 -49.93 -38.41
C ARG A 163 -5.21 -49.99 -38.98
#